data_AF-A0A7X7LGA9-F1
#
_entry.id   AF-A0A7X7LGA9-F1
#
_cell.length_a   1.000
_cell.length_b   1.000
_cell.length_c   1.000
_cell.angle_alpha   90.00
_cell.angle_beta   90.00
_cell.angle_gamma   90.00
#
_symmetry.space_group_name_H-M   'P 1'
#
loop_
_entity.id
_entity.type
_entity.pdbx_description
1 polymer ?
#
loop_
_entity_poly.entity_id
_entity_poly.type
_entity_poly.pdbx_seq_one_letter_code
_entity_poly.pdbx_strand_id
1 'polypeptide(L)'
;MSEEILKALMQLFAIIAKQDAGVSINERDYVSNFLKQQLNESSVKEYLALFDSFVVSSKEKKNENEDDTEKKDKPRLTSVKDSVKTLGIAKKINKTLTQKQKVVVLVRLFELINADQKFTAQRMAIIDTAAEVFNISKEEYSSIHTFVVSNNPDQLLESPDILIVSKDNYEQANP
;
A
#
# COMPACT_ATOMS: atom_id res chain seq x y z
N MET A 1 1.96 15.09 7.26
CA MET A 1 3.24 14.41 6.89
C MET A 1 4.18 15.43 6.25
N SER A 2 5.49 15.21 6.24
CA SER A 2 6.41 16.11 5.50
C SER A 2 6.28 15.90 3.98
N GLU A 3 6.68 16.90 3.20
CA GLU A 3 6.71 16.84 1.74
C GLU A 3 7.56 15.67 1.23
N GLU A 4 8.73 15.43 1.83
CA GLU A 4 9.60 14.32 1.44
C GLU A 4 8.93 12.96 1.66
N ILE A 5 8.19 12.79 2.76
CA ILE A 5 7.43 11.57 3.04
C ILE A 5 6.31 11.40 2.02
N LEU A 6 5.57 12.47 1.71
CA LEU A 6 4.48 12.41 0.73
C LEU A 6 5.00 12.05 -0.67
N LYS A 7 6.11 12.63 -1.13
CA LYS A 7 6.71 12.28 -2.44
C LYS A 7 7.12 10.81 -2.50
N ALA A 8 7.72 10.31 -1.42
CA ALA A 8 8.09 8.91 -1.30
C ALA A 8 6.86 7.98 -1.27
N LEU A 9 5.78 8.38 -0.58
CA LEU A 9 4.52 7.64 -0.58
C LEU A 9 3.89 7.60 -1.97
N MET A 10 3.87 8.70 -2.72
CA MET A 10 3.38 8.68 -4.11
C MET A 10 4.15 7.69 -4.97
N GLN A 11 5.46 7.59 -4.75
CA GLN A 11 6.30 6.63 -5.46
C GLN A 11 6.03 5.17 -5.02
N LEU A 12 5.88 4.90 -3.72
CA LEU A 12 5.53 3.57 -3.22
C LEU A 12 4.14 3.14 -3.70
N PHE A 13 3.14 4.02 -3.60
CA PHE A 13 1.79 3.76 -4.10
C PHE A 13 1.80 3.45 -5.59
N ALA A 14 2.54 4.22 -6.40
CA ALA A 14 2.66 3.96 -7.83
C ALA A 14 3.35 2.62 -8.12
N ILE A 15 4.37 2.24 -7.34
CA ILE A 15 5.04 0.94 -7.49
C ILE A 15 4.08 -0.22 -7.14
N ILE A 16 3.24 -0.08 -6.12
CA ILE A 16 2.27 -1.10 -5.73
C ILE A 16 1.12 -1.19 -6.74
N ALA A 17 0.47 -0.06 -7.03
CA ALA A 17 -0.73 -0.01 -7.87
C ALA A 17 -0.45 -0.43 -9.32
N LYS A 18 0.77 -0.21 -9.83
CA LYS A 18 1.14 -0.66 -11.19
C LYS A 18 1.41 -2.16 -11.30
N GLN A 19 1.49 -2.90 -10.19
CA GLN A 19 1.63 -4.35 -10.26
C GLN A 19 0.38 -4.95 -10.90
N ASP A 20 0.52 -6.16 -11.46
CA ASP A 20 -0.56 -6.84 -12.18
C ASP A 20 -1.00 -6.11 -13.47
N ALA A 21 -2.28 -5.74 -13.57
CA ALA A 21 -2.90 -5.11 -14.75
C ALA A 21 -2.73 -3.58 -14.81
N GLY A 22 -2.02 -2.98 -13.85
CA GLY A 22 -1.89 -1.53 -13.71
C GLY A 22 -2.90 -0.92 -12.75
N VAL A 23 -2.84 0.41 -12.63
CA VAL A 23 -3.61 1.19 -11.65
C VAL A 23 -5.09 1.22 -11.98
N SER A 24 -5.93 0.93 -10.99
CA SER A 24 -7.38 1.04 -11.11
C SER A 24 -7.91 2.42 -10.72
N ILE A 25 -9.18 2.67 -11.06
CA ILE A 25 -9.87 3.91 -10.69
C ILE A 25 -9.97 4.01 -9.15
N ASN A 26 -10.33 2.93 -8.46
CA ASN A 26 -10.49 2.93 -7.00
C ASN A 26 -9.17 3.21 -6.27
N GLU A 27 -8.06 2.64 -6.75
CA GLU A 27 -6.73 2.92 -6.20
C GLU A 27 -6.35 4.39 -6.37
N ARG A 28 -6.59 4.95 -7.55
CA ARG A 28 -6.32 6.37 -7.82
C ARG A 28 -7.23 7.29 -6.99
N ASP A 29 -8.49 6.92 -6.80
CA ASP A 29 -9.44 7.65 -5.96
C ASP A 29 -9.05 7.58 -4.48
N TYR A 30 -8.59 6.43 -4.01
CA TYR A 30 -8.00 6.31 -2.68
C TYR A 30 -6.82 7.27 -2.51
N VAL A 31 -5.86 7.32 -3.46
CA VAL A 31 -4.73 8.26 -3.41
C VAL A 31 -5.21 9.72 -3.38
N SER A 32 -6.21 10.07 -4.20
CA SER A 32 -6.79 11.42 -4.20
C SER A 32 -7.40 11.78 -2.84
N ASN A 33 -8.18 10.88 -2.26
CA ASN A 33 -8.83 11.10 -0.96
C ASN A 33 -7.82 11.17 0.18
N PHE A 34 -6.82 10.30 0.17
CA PHE A 34 -5.69 10.35 1.10
C PHE A 34 -5.00 11.73 1.05
N LEU A 35 -4.70 12.25 -0.15
CA LEU A 35 -4.06 13.57 -0.30
C LEU A 35 -4.96 14.71 0.19
N LYS A 36 -6.27 14.67 -0.11
CA LYS A 36 -7.24 15.70 0.33
C LYS A 36 -7.35 15.81 1.85
N GLN A 37 -7.13 14.71 2.58
CA GLN A 37 -7.12 14.72 4.05
C GLN A 37 -5.88 15.39 4.64
N GLN A 38 -4.81 15.57 3.84
CA GLN A 38 -3.51 16.04 4.32
C GLN A 38 -3.13 17.42 3.76
N LEU A 39 -3.74 17.85 2.65
CA LEU A 39 -3.27 18.95 1.82
C LEU A 39 -4.42 19.84 1.32
N ASN A 40 -4.07 21.05 0.89
CA ASN A 40 -4.99 21.93 0.14
C ASN A 40 -5.17 21.46 -1.31
N GLU A 41 -6.17 22.00 -2.00
CA GLU A 41 -6.54 21.58 -3.36
C GLU A 41 -5.40 21.72 -4.39
N SER A 42 -4.61 22.80 -4.33
CA SER A 42 -3.46 23.00 -5.23
C SER A 42 -2.39 21.92 -5.06
N SER A 43 -2.03 21.62 -3.81
CA SER A 43 -1.04 20.58 -3.51
C SER A 43 -1.59 19.18 -3.83
N VAL A 44 -2.89 18.92 -3.62
CA VAL A 44 -3.49 17.64 -4.05
C VAL A 44 -3.26 17.39 -5.54
N LYS A 45 -3.49 18.39 -6.39
CA LYS A 45 -3.27 18.27 -7.85
C LYS A 45 -1.81 17.96 -8.18
N GLU A 46 -0.87 18.63 -7.52
CA GLU A 46 0.57 18.41 -7.71
C GLU A 46 1.01 16.98 -7.33
N TYR A 47 0.63 16.51 -6.13
CA TYR A 47 1.04 15.18 -5.66
C TYR A 47 0.32 14.04 -6.39
N LEU A 48 -0.93 14.26 -6.81
CA LEU A 48 -1.64 13.29 -7.64
C LEU A 48 -1.01 13.18 -9.04
N ALA A 49 -0.60 14.30 -9.63
CA ALA A 49 0.15 14.29 -10.89
C ALA A 49 1.52 13.59 -10.72
N LEU A 50 2.19 13.77 -9.57
CA LEU A 50 3.42 13.06 -9.25
C LEU A 50 3.20 11.54 -9.18
N PHE A 51 2.14 11.08 -8.51
CA PHE A 51 1.73 9.68 -8.52
C PHE A 51 1.50 9.16 -9.95
N ASP A 52 0.68 9.85 -10.75
CA ASP A 52 0.38 9.47 -12.14
C ASP A 52 1.67 9.39 -12.98
N SER A 53 2.62 10.31 -12.78
CA SER A 53 3.91 10.32 -13.48
C SER A 53 4.77 9.08 -13.20
N PHE A 54 4.76 8.58 -11.96
CA PHE A 54 5.50 7.37 -11.59
C PHE A 54 4.87 6.10 -12.17
N VAL A 55 3.55 6.11 -12.34
CA VAL A 55 2.82 5.04 -13.02
C VAL A 55 3.20 5.00 -14.50
N VAL A 56 3.18 6.14 -15.18
CA VAL A 56 3.49 6.25 -16.63
C VAL A 56 4.96 5.95 -16.93
N SER A 57 5.90 6.55 -16.19
CA SER A 57 7.35 6.38 -16.38
C SER A 57 7.82 4.92 -16.23
N SER A 58 6.99 4.08 -15.63
CA SER A 58 7.23 2.65 -15.48
C SER A 58 6.63 1.80 -16.61
N LYS A 59 5.65 2.30 -17.36
CA LYS A 59 5.02 1.62 -18.51
C LYS A 59 5.85 1.77 -19.80
N GLU A 60 6.39 2.96 -20.06
CA GLU A 60 7.18 3.23 -21.28
C GLU A 60 8.43 2.34 -21.39
N LYS A 61 8.99 1.89 -20.26
CA LYS A 61 10.18 1.02 -20.22
C LYS A 61 9.89 -0.49 -20.28
N LYS A 62 8.61 -0.90 -20.32
CA LYS A 62 8.24 -2.31 -20.54
C LYS A 62 8.08 -2.64 -22.03
N ASN A 63 7.96 -1.65 -22.90
CA ASN A 63 7.71 -1.85 -24.34
C ASN A 63 8.97 -1.96 -25.20
N GLU A 64 10.18 -1.82 -24.63
CA GLU A 64 11.42 -1.84 -25.41
C GLU A 64 12.13 -3.21 -25.46
N ASN A 65 11.69 -4.24 -24.73
CA ASN A 65 12.38 -5.54 -24.68
C ASN A 65 11.46 -6.77 -24.46
N GLU A 66 10.29 -6.88 -25.10
CA GLU A 66 9.54 -8.16 -25.11
C GLU A 66 9.00 -8.45 -26.52
N ASP A 67 9.93 -8.84 -27.40
CA ASP A 67 9.64 -9.74 -28.51
C ASP A 67 9.62 -11.16 -27.89
N ASP A 68 8.51 -11.56 -27.28
CA ASP A 68 8.31 -12.95 -26.85
C ASP A 68 6.82 -13.29 -26.78
N THR A 69 6.37 -13.98 -27.81
CA THR A 69 5.00 -14.40 -28.11
C THR A 69 4.48 -15.53 -27.23
N GLU A 70 5.17 -15.99 -26.18
CA GLU A 70 4.76 -17.18 -25.43
C GLU A 70 5.10 -17.09 -23.94
N LYS A 71 4.11 -16.70 -23.11
CA LYS A 71 3.86 -17.17 -21.71
C LYS A 71 2.88 -16.24 -21.00
N LYS A 72 1.57 -16.48 -21.18
CA LYS A 72 0.52 -15.77 -20.44
C LYS A 72 0.26 -16.29 -19.02
N ASP A 73 0.86 -17.40 -18.60
CA ASP A 73 0.50 -18.08 -17.34
C ASP A 73 1.68 -18.34 -16.37
N LYS A 74 2.67 -17.44 -16.31
CA LYS A 74 3.64 -17.46 -15.19
C LYS A 74 3.42 -16.25 -14.28
N PRO A 75 3.37 -16.44 -12.94
CA PRO A 75 3.31 -15.33 -12.02
C PRO A 75 4.54 -14.46 -12.28
N ARG A 76 4.34 -13.28 -12.86
CA ARG A 76 5.42 -12.32 -13.09
C ARG A 76 6.02 -12.04 -11.71
N LEU A 77 7.30 -12.29 -11.50
CA LEU A 77 7.92 -11.83 -10.25
C LEU A 77 7.92 -10.29 -10.28
N THR A 78 7.85 -9.64 -9.12
CA THR A 78 8.20 -8.21 -9.03
C THR A 78 9.58 -8.05 -9.67
N SER A 79 9.71 -7.18 -10.67
CA SER A 79 11.01 -6.93 -11.31
C SER A 79 12.02 -6.56 -10.23
N VAL A 80 13.22 -7.14 -10.28
CA VAL A 80 14.34 -6.83 -9.35
C VAL A 80 14.52 -5.31 -9.19
N LYS A 81 14.31 -4.55 -10.27
CA LYS A 81 14.37 -3.09 -10.29
C LYS A 81 13.34 -2.43 -9.37
N ASP A 82 12.11 -2.92 -9.34
CA ASP A 82 11.04 -2.40 -8.49
C ASP A 82 11.26 -2.80 -7.02
N SER A 83 11.80 -3.99 -6.76
CA SER A 83 12.22 -4.39 -5.40
C SER A 83 13.35 -3.50 -4.87
N VAL A 84 14.38 -3.22 -5.69
CA VAL A 84 15.47 -2.30 -5.33
C VAL A 84 14.97 -0.88 -5.08
N LYS A 85 14.05 -0.38 -5.93
CA LYS A 85 13.43 0.93 -5.73
C LYS A 85 12.64 0.99 -4.44
N THR A 86 11.79 -0.01 -4.18
CA THR A 86 11.01 -0.12 -2.94
C THR A 86 11.92 -0.06 -1.73
N LEU A 87 12.97 -0.88 -1.71
CA LEU A 87 13.96 -0.91 -0.63
C LEU A 87 14.62 0.47 -0.44
N GLY A 88 15.01 1.13 -1.52
CA GLY A 88 15.62 2.46 -1.48
C GLY A 88 14.69 3.53 -0.91
N ILE A 89 13.43 3.56 -1.36
CA ILE A 89 12.42 4.52 -0.88
C ILE A 89 12.09 4.25 0.59
N ALA A 90 11.83 3.00 0.96
CA ALA A 90 11.54 2.60 2.33
C ALA A 90 12.70 2.99 3.26
N LYS A 91 13.96 2.69 2.88
CA LYS A 91 15.15 3.08 3.66
C LYS A 91 15.27 4.59 3.81
N LYS A 92 14.91 5.36 2.77
CA LYS A 92 14.96 6.81 2.80
C LYS A 92 13.99 7.37 3.84
N ILE A 93 12.71 7.01 3.76
CA ILE A 93 11.70 7.53 4.70
C ILE A 93 11.84 6.95 6.11
N ASN A 94 12.37 5.74 6.26
CA ASN A 94 12.63 5.12 7.57
C ASN A 94 13.51 5.98 8.48
N LYS A 95 14.42 6.78 7.90
CA LYS A 95 15.31 7.69 8.66
C LYS A 95 14.59 8.89 9.27
N THR A 96 13.45 9.27 8.69
CA THR A 96 12.71 10.47 9.06
C THR A 96 11.44 10.14 9.86
N LEU A 97 10.90 8.93 9.69
CA LEU A 97 9.68 8.50 10.35
C LEU A 97 9.94 8.00 11.78
N THR A 98 9.16 8.50 12.73
CA THR A 98 8.99 7.86 14.05
C THR A 98 8.27 6.51 13.90
N GLN A 99 8.39 5.60 14.87
CA GLN A 99 7.72 4.29 14.77
C GLN A 99 6.20 4.40 14.57
N LYS A 100 5.54 5.31 15.28
CA LYS A 100 4.10 5.57 15.10
C LYS A 100 3.77 5.96 13.66
N GLN A 101 4.63 6.77 13.01
CA GLN A 101 4.40 7.16 11.62
C GLN A 101 4.68 6.00 10.64
N LYS A 102 5.60 5.08 10.96
CA LYS A 102 5.83 3.88 10.13
C LYS A 102 4.64 2.94 10.15
N VAL A 103 4.02 2.75 11.31
CA VAL A 103 2.74 2.03 11.45
C VAL A 103 1.67 2.67 10.58
N VAL A 104 1.51 4.01 10.67
CA VAL A 104 0.55 4.74 9.82
C VAL A 104 0.85 4.53 8.33
N VAL A 105 2.11 4.59 7.91
CA VAL A 105 2.48 4.32 6.51
C VAL A 105 2.06 2.92 6.09
N LEU A 106 2.34 1.90 6.91
CA LEU A 106 1.98 0.52 6.60
C LEU A 106 0.46 0.33 6.45
N VAL A 107 -0.33 0.94 7.34
CA VAL A 107 -1.80 1.01 7.20
C VAL A 107 -2.19 1.59 5.84
N ARG A 108 -1.59 2.72 5.43
CA ARG A 108 -1.90 3.36 4.14
C ARG A 108 -1.52 2.50 2.92
N LEU A 109 -0.50 1.66 3.03
CA LEU A 109 -0.13 0.72 1.96
C LEU A 109 -1.16 -0.41 1.83
N PHE A 110 -1.67 -0.93 2.96
CA PHE A 110 -2.75 -1.92 2.94
C PHE A 110 -4.06 -1.34 2.41
N GLU A 111 -4.45 -0.14 2.86
CA GLU A 111 -5.67 0.52 2.40
C GLU A 111 -5.67 0.73 0.88
N LEU A 112 -4.50 1.04 0.29
CA LEU A 112 -4.36 1.18 -1.16
C LEU A 112 -4.75 -0.12 -1.90
N ILE A 113 -4.23 -1.28 -1.48
CA ILE A 113 -4.53 -2.55 -2.15
C ILE A 113 -5.92 -3.08 -1.78
N ASN A 114 -6.43 -2.69 -0.61
CA ASN A 114 -7.78 -3.00 -0.13
C ASN A 114 -8.86 -2.26 -0.93
N ALA A 115 -8.54 -1.10 -1.52
CA ALA A 115 -9.45 -0.33 -2.38
C ALA A 115 -10.04 -1.17 -3.54
N ASP A 116 -9.30 -2.20 -3.97
CA ASP A 116 -9.69 -3.12 -5.04
C ASP A 116 -9.76 -4.59 -4.59
N GLN A 117 -9.53 -4.87 -3.30
CA GLN A 117 -9.39 -6.23 -2.75
C GLN A 117 -8.35 -7.09 -3.50
N LYS A 118 -7.27 -6.48 -4.00
CA LYS A 118 -6.23 -7.15 -4.82
C LYS A 118 -4.96 -7.38 -4.02
N PHE A 119 -4.92 -8.53 -3.33
CA PHE A 119 -3.79 -9.00 -2.50
C PHE A 119 -2.87 -9.96 -3.26
N THR A 120 -2.37 -9.54 -4.42
CA THR A 120 -1.48 -10.40 -5.23
C THR A 120 -0.12 -10.57 -4.56
N ALA A 121 0.55 -11.70 -4.80
CA ALA A 121 1.86 -11.99 -4.21
C ALA A 121 2.90 -10.89 -4.48
N GLN A 122 2.84 -10.25 -5.65
CA GLN A 122 3.73 -9.14 -6.00
C GLN A 122 3.50 -7.91 -5.12
N ARG A 123 2.23 -7.53 -4.91
CA ARG A 123 1.85 -6.38 -4.09
C ARG A 123 2.22 -6.62 -2.64
N MET A 124 1.93 -7.82 -2.14
CA MET A 124 2.28 -8.23 -0.78
C MET A 124 3.79 -8.20 -0.55
N ALA A 125 4.60 -8.72 -1.48
CA ALA A 125 6.06 -8.68 -1.35
C ALA A 125 6.63 -7.25 -1.21
N ILE A 126 6.01 -6.26 -1.85
CA ILE A 126 6.41 -4.85 -1.72
C ILE A 126 6.07 -4.32 -0.32
N ILE A 127 4.87 -4.65 0.18
CA ILE A 127 4.43 -4.27 1.54
C ILE A 127 5.30 -4.95 2.60
N ASP A 128 5.60 -6.24 2.43
CA ASP A 128 6.48 -7.02 3.32
C ASP A 128 7.88 -6.41 3.40
N THR A 129 8.45 -6.04 2.24
CA THR A 129 9.74 -5.37 2.17
C THR A 129 9.71 -4.03 2.92
N ALA A 130 8.63 -3.25 2.78
CA ALA A 130 8.49 -1.98 3.49
C ALA A 130 8.40 -2.20 5.00
N ALA A 131 7.59 -3.17 5.46
CA ALA A 131 7.44 -3.52 6.87
C ALA A 131 8.76 -3.99 7.50
N GLU A 132 9.52 -4.83 6.80
CA GLU A 132 10.83 -5.29 7.24
C GLU A 132 11.81 -4.11 7.40
N VAL A 133 11.88 -3.22 6.41
CA VAL A 133 12.74 -2.03 6.47
C VAL A 133 12.35 -1.08 7.60
N PHE A 134 11.06 -0.95 7.87
CA PHE A 134 10.53 -0.14 8.97
C PHE A 134 10.75 -0.78 10.33
N ASN A 135 11.14 -2.06 10.37
CA ASN A 135 11.27 -2.85 11.58
C ASN A 135 9.94 -2.88 12.37
N ILE A 136 8.85 -3.20 11.65
CA ILE A 136 7.54 -3.48 12.22
C ILE A 136 7.52 -4.95 12.66
N SER A 137 6.98 -5.22 13.85
CA SER A 137 6.91 -6.60 14.35
C SER A 137 5.91 -7.43 13.54
N LYS A 138 6.02 -8.77 13.62
CA LYS A 138 5.07 -9.65 12.91
C LYS A 138 3.66 -9.52 13.47
N GLU A 139 3.56 -9.30 14.78
CA GLU A 139 2.32 -9.08 15.51
C GLU A 139 1.67 -7.78 15.04
N GLU A 140 2.41 -6.67 15.04
CA GLU A 140 1.91 -5.38 14.52
C GLU A 140 1.48 -5.48 13.05
N TYR A 141 2.30 -6.13 12.22
CA TYR A 141 1.96 -6.37 10.81
C TYR A 141 0.64 -7.13 10.67
N SER A 142 0.48 -8.22 11.43
CA SER A 142 -0.71 -9.06 11.40
C SER A 142 -1.95 -8.30 11.88
N SER A 143 -1.82 -7.54 12.98
CA SER A 143 -2.91 -6.71 13.52
C SER A 143 -3.31 -5.61 12.55
N ILE A 144 -2.36 -4.95 11.88
CA ILE A 144 -2.63 -3.94 10.84
C ILE A 144 -3.32 -4.57 9.63
N HIS A 145 -2.80 -5.69 9.11
CA HIS A 145 -3.42 -6.39 7.98
C HIS A 145 -4.86 -6.79 8.31
N THR A 146 -5.07 -7.41 9.47
CA THR A 146 -6.39 -7.84 9.95
C THR A 146 -7.33 -6.65 10.08
N PHE A 147 -6.88 -5.56 10.70
CA PHE A 147 -7.66 -4.34 10.88
C PHE A 147 -8.13 -3.72 9.55
N VAL A 148 -7.27 -3.69 8.53
CA VAL A 148 -7.59 -3.05 7.25
C VAL A 148 -8.42 -3.95 6.33
N VAL A 149 -8.16 -5.26 6.34
CA VAL A 149 -8.71 -6.20 5.33
C VAL A 149 -9.99 -6.88 5.79
N SER A 150 -10.20 -7.03 7.10
CA SER A 150 -11.39 -7.73 7.60
C SER A 150 -12.64 -6.88 7.42
N ASN A 151 -13.60 -7.39 6.63
CA ASN A 151 -14.89 -6.76 6.42
C ASN A 151 -15.98 -7.28 7.37
N ASN A 152 -15.69 -8.34 8.16
CA ASN A 152 -16.58 -8.89 9.16
C ASN A 152 -16.08 -8.53 10.57
N PRO A 153 -16.85 -7.78 11.38
CA PRO A 153 -16.53 -7.52 12.78
C PRO A 153 -16.26 -8.78 13.61
N ASP A 154 -16.89 -9.90 13.30
CA ASP A 154 -16.71 -11.14 14.07
C ASP A 154 -15.28 -11.66 13.98
N GLN A 155 -14.62 -11.46 12.83
CA GLN A 155 -13.20 -11.83 12.63
C GLN A 155 -12.26 -10.94 13.44
N LEU A 156 -12.74 -9.78 13.90
CA LEU A 156 -11.99 -8.83 14.70
C LEU A 156 -12.19 -9.06 16.21
N LEU A 157 -13.25 -9.77 16.63
CA LEU A 157 -13.57 -10.00 18.04
C LEU A 157 -12.48 -10.77 18.79
N GLU A 158 -11.75 -11.64 18.09
CA GLU A 158 -10.67 -12.44 18.69
C GLU A 158 -9.34 -11.66 18.78
N SER A 159 -9.26 -10.46 18.21
CA SER A 159 -8.02 -9.68 18.19
C SER A 159 -7.87 -8.86 19.48
N PRO A 160 -6.82 -9.10 20.29
CA PRO A 160 -6.61 -8.35 21.53
C PRO A 160 -6.21 -6.87 21.28
N ASP A 161 -5.78 -6.55 20.05
CA ASP A 161 -5.26 -5.23 19.69
C ASP A 161 -6.30 -4.32 19.00
N ILE A 162 -7.51 -4.82 18.76
CA ILE A 162 -8.55 -4.12 17.99
C ILE A 162 -9.74 -3.80 18.89
N LEU A 163 -10.08 -2.52 18.97
CA LEU A 163 -11.28 -2.05 19.67
C LEU A 163 -12.46 -1.96 18.69
N ILE A 164 -13.53 -2.70 18.97
CA ILE A 164 -14.80 -2.61 18.25
C ILE A 164 -15.74 -1.70 19.02
N VAL A 165 -16.29 -0.68 18.35
CA VAL A 165 -17.30 0.22 18.90
C VAL A 165 -18.61 0.00 18.16
N SER A 166 -19.59 -0.56 18.86
CA SER A 166 -20.95 -0.81 18.35
C SER A 166 -21.98 -0.12 19.25
N LYS A 167 -23.09 0.33 18.67
CA LYS A 167 -24.25 0.81 19.42
C LYS A 167 -25.01 -0.35 20.05
N ASP A 168 -25.04 -1.49 19.37
CA ASP A 168 -25.68 -2.71 19.84
C ASP A 168 -24.67 -3.50 20.69
N ASN A 169 -25.11 -3.98 21.85
CA ASN A 169 -24.30 -4.87 22.68
C ASN A 169 -24.01 -6.13 21.86
N TYR A 170 -22.75 -6.29 21.43
CA TYR A 170 -22.25 -7.58 20.96
C TYR A 170 -22.23 -8.51 22.18
N GLU A 171 -23.36 -9.19 22.44
CA GLU A 171 -23.36 -10.34 23.33
C GLU A 171 -22.46 -11.38 22.66
N GLN A 172 -21.36 -11.74 23.33
CA GLN A 172 -20.50 -12.84 22.90
C GLN A 172 -21.39 -14.07 22.70
N ALA A 173 -21.62 -14.45 21.44
CA ALA A 173 -22.22 -15.73 21.12
C ALA A 173 -21.19 -16.81 21.46
N ASN A 174 -21.21 -17.22 22.73
CA ASN A 174 -20.45 -18.34 23.25
C ASN A 174 -21.15 -19.64 22.80
N PRO A 175 -20.40 -20.60 22.24
CA PRO A 175 -20.59 -22.00 22.63
C PRO A 175 -19.51 -22.46 23.61
#